data_AF-A0A922WL64-F1
#
_entry.id   AF-A0A922WL64-F1
#
_cell.length_a   1.000
_cell.length_b   1.000
_cell.length_c   1.000
_cell.angle_alpha   90.00
_cell.angle_beta   90.00
_cell.angle_gamma   90.00
#
_symmetry.space_group_name_H-M   'P 1'
#
loop_
_entity.id
_entity.type
_entity.pdbx_description
1 polymer ?
#
loop_
_entity_poly.entity_id
_entity_poly.type
_entity_poly.pdbx_seq_one_letter_code
_entity_poly.pdbx_strand_id
1 'polypeptide(L)'
;MSAPNTTKQSLQSPEAALRVLQIICAAMSMGLLTFGVIVAVIGDAEPPADLFADPLPLIGAIFGSVCLAASLFLPGVLTRQAVAKASAIDDAWIAQHLVSTSIVGFALAEGGGLMNLVFWLLTGALVNPIIAGACLFAIIARFPTQGRLDAYRRWCEELHANRATPLH
;
A
#
# COMPACT_ATOMS: atom_id res chain seq x y z
N MET A 1 -42.50 1.50 -17.87
CA MET A 1 -41.72 0.48 -17.14
C MET A 1 -40.25 0.79 -17.34
N SER A 2 -39.58 1.37 -16.34
CA SER A 2 -38.15 1.67 -16.38
C SER A 2 -37.40 0.43 -15.89
N ALA A 3 -36.46 -0.12 -16.68
CA ALA A 3 -35.67 -1.26 -16.25
C ALA A 3 -34.84 -0.88 -15.01
N PRO A 4 -34.79 -1.72 -13.97
CA PRO A 4 -34.00 -1.41 -12.77
C PRO A 4 -32.53 -1.29 -13.15
N ASN A 5 -31.90 -0.22 -12.66
CA ASN A 5 -30.55 0.23 -12.99
C ASN A 5 -29.47 -0.64 -12.30
N THR A 6 -29.56 -1.96 -12.46
CA THR A 6 -28.77 -2.98 -11.75
C THR A 6 -27.27 -2.93 -12.07
N THR A 7 -26.88 -2.36 -13.21
CA THR A 7 -25.48 -2.32 -13.65
C THR A 7 -24.61 -1.40 -12.79
N LYS A 8 -25.15 -0.29 -12.27
CA LYS A 8 -24.38 0.68 -11.46
C LYS A 8 -24.13 0.20 -10.02
N GLN A 9 -24.99 -0.67 -9.49
CA GLN A 9 -24.88 -1.20 -8.12
C GLN A 9 -23.70 -2.16 -7.95
N SER A 10 -23.31 -2.89 -9.01
CA SER A 10 -22.29 -3.94 -8.92
C SER A 10 -20.89 -3.41 -8.53
N LEU A 11 -20.54 -2.20 -8.96
CA LEU A 11 -19.23 -1.58 -8.70
C LEU A 11 -19.12 -0.93 -7.31
N GLN A 12 -20.22 -0.82 -6.58
CA GLN A 12 -20.25 -0.24 -5.23
C GLN A 12 -20.29 -1.31 -4.12
N SER A 13 -20.26 -2.60 -4.50
CA SER A 13 -20.22 -3.69 -3.54
C SER A 13 -18.80 -3.83 -2.94
N PRO A 14 -18.68 -4.03 -1.62
CA PRO A 14 -17.40 -4.30 -0.96
C PRO A 14 -16.65 -5.51 -1.55
N GLU A 15 -17.37 -6.51 -2.04
CA GLU A 15 -16.81 -7.71 -2.65
C GLU A 15 -16.17 -7.41 -4.01
N ALA A 16 -16.79 -6.56 -4.83
CA ALA A 16 -16.20 -6.10 -6.07
C ALA A 16 -14.94 -5.27 -5.79
N ALA A 17 -14.99 -4.36 -4.81
CA ALA A 17 -13.85 -3.58 -4.36
C ALA A 17 -12.68 -4.47 -3.89
N LEU A 18 -12.98 -5.55 -3.16
CA LEU A 18 -11.98 -6.52 -2.73
C LEU A 18 -11.27 -7.19 -3.91
N ARG A 19 -12.03 -7.64 -4.93
CA ARG A 19 -11.45 -8.25 -6.14
C ARG A 19 -10.55 -7.28 -6.89
N VAL A 20 -10.97 -6.02 -7.01
CA VAL A 20 -10.16 -4.96 -7.62
C VAL A 20 -8.85 -4.78 -6.85
N LEU A 21 -8.90 -4.75 -5.52
CA LEU A 21 -7.70 -4.63 -4.70
C LEU A 21 -6.77 -5.84 -4.81
N GLN A 22 -7.30 -7.06 -4.95
CA GLN A 22 -6.48 -8.26 -5.19
C GLN A 22 -5.69 -8.15 -6.48
N ILE A 23 -6.33 -7.66 -7.56
CA ILE A 23 -5.68 -7.43 -8.85
C ILE A 23 -4.60 -6.36 -8.71
N ILE A 24 -4.90 -5.24 -8.06
CA ILE A 24 -3.92 -4.15 -7.85
C ILE A 24 -2.73 -4.64 -7.03
N CYS A 25 -2.97 -5.32 -5.91
CA CYS A 25 -1.93 -5.86 -5.05
C CYS A 25 -1.01 -6.84 -5.80
N ALA A 26 -1.60 -7.73 -6.60
CA ALA A 26 -0.85 -8.65 -7.45
C ALA A 26 -0.03 -7.91 -8.52
N ALA A 27 -0.63 -6.93 -9.20
CA ALA A 27 0.04 -6.15 -10.23
C ALA A 27 1.25 -5.37 -9.70
N MET A 28 1.11 -4.70 -8.56
CA MET A 28 2.19 -3.94 -7.93
C MET A 28 3.31 -4.86 -7.41
N SER A 29 2.95 -5.99 -6.80
CA SER A 29 3.92 -7.00 -6.36
C SER A 29 4.73 -7.56 -7.54
N MET A 30 4.05 -7.87 -8.64
CA MET A 30 4.68 -8.37 -9.86
C MET A 30 5.56 -7.33 -10.54
N GLY A 31 5.15 -6.06 -10.57
CA GLY A 31 5.95 -4.96 -11.10
C GLY A 31 7.28 -4.81 -10.36
N LEU A 32 7.21 -4.76 -9.03
CA LEU A 32 8.38 -4.67 -8.17
C LEU A 32 9.31 -5.90 -8.29
N LEU A 33 8.73 -7.11 -8.32
CA LEU A 33 9.48 -8.35 -8.51
C LEU A 33 10.17 -8.40 -9.89
N THR A 34 9.45 -8.08 -10.96
CA THR A 34 9.98 -8.10 -12.33
C THR A 34 11.11 -7.10 -12.48
N PHE A 35 10.94 -5.89 -11.94
CA PHE A 35 12.01 -4.88 -11.96
C PHE A 35 13.22 -5.34 -11.13
N GLY A 36 12.99 -6.00 -9.99
CA GLY A 36 14.07 -6.58 -9.18
C GLY A 36 14.87 -7.64 -9.94
N VAL A 37 14.21 -8.51 -10.69
CA VAL A 37 14.87 -9.50 -11.56
C VAL A 37 15.67 -8.81 -12.66
N ILE A 38 15.11 -7.79 -13.32
CA ILE A 38 15.83 -7.03 -14.35
C ILE A 38 17.11 -6.42 -13.77
N VAL A 39 17.01 -5.70 -12.65
CA VAL A 39 18.17 -5.08 -11.97
C VAL A 39 19.20 -6.14 -11.57
N ALA A 40 18.77 -7.29 -11.06
CA ALA A 40 19.68 -8.36 -10.67
C ALA A 40 20.44 -8.99 -11.85
N VAL A 41 19.85 -8.99 -13.05
CA VAL A 41 20.46 -9.56 -14.26
C VAL A 41 21.38 -8.56 -14.97
N ILE A 42 20.97 -7.28 -15.03
CA ILE A 42 21.72 -6.25 -15.77
C ILE A 42 22.72 -5.49 -14.91
N GLY A 43 22.57 -5.53 -13.58
CA GLY A 43 23.42 -4.78 -12.65
C GLY A 43 24.83 -5.35 -12.60
N ASP A 44 25.80 -4.52 -12.95
CA ASP A 44 27.24 -4.82 -12.97
C ASP A 44 28.04 -3.96 -11.97
N ALA A 45 27.36 -3.09 -11.22
CA ALA A 45 27.98 -2.25 -10.21
C ALA A 45 28.63 -3.09 -9.10
N GLU A 46 29.92 -2.86 -8.85
CA GLU A 46 30.62 -3.46 -7.72
C GLU A 46 30.10 -2.88 -6.40
N PRO A 47 29.82 -3.71 -5.38
CA PRO A 47 29.40 -3.21 -4.08
C PRO A 47 30.44 -2.25 -3.49
N PRO A 48 30.01 -1.12 -2.87
CA PRO A 48 30.94 -0.17 -2.31
C PRO A 48 31.72 -0.80 -1.14
N ALA A 49 33.04 -0.60 -1.10
CA ALA A 49 33.89 -1.09 -0.01
C ALA A 49 33.54 -0.44 1.34
N ASP A 50 33.06 0.80 1.31
CA ASP A 50 32.55 1.53 2.47
C ASP A 50 31.18 2.15 2.11
N LEU A 51 30.15 1.75 2.85
CA LEU A 51 28.78 2.24 2.66
C LEU A 51 28.64 3.74 2.94
N PHE A 52 29.54 4.32 3.74
CA PHE A 52 29.50 5.73 4.11
C PHE A 52 30.32 6.64 3.18
N ALA A 53 31.11 6.06 2.27
CA ALA A 53 31.90 6.83 1.31
C ALA A 53 31.02 7.45 0.21
N ASP A 54 29.91 6.81 -0.14
CA ASP A 54 28.92 7.31 -1.09
C ASP A 54 27.58 7.54 -0.36
N PRO A 55 26.99 8.74 -0.41
CA PRO A 55 25.68 8.99 0.20
C PRO A 55 24.52 8.30 -0.52
N LEU A 56 24.65 7.86 -1.77
CA LEU A 56 23.54 7.35 -2.59
C LEU A 56 22.85 6.11 -1.98
N PRO A 57 23.55 5.04 -1.54
CA PRO A 57 22.91 3.91 -0.88
C PRO A 57 22.10 4.30 0.35
N LEU A 58 22.64 5.24 1.15
CA LEU A 58 22.02 5.71 2.39
C LEU A 58 20.78 6.55 2.12
N ILE A 59 20.81 7.42 1.11
CA ILE A 59 19.62 8.17 0.65
C ILE A 59 18.52 7.20 0.24
N GLY A 60 18.87 6.17 -0.54
CA GLY A 60 17.92 5.13 -0.95
C GLY A 60 17.33 4.37 0.24
N ALA A 61 18.18 3.95 1.18
CA ALA A 61 17.75 3.22 2.37
C ALA A 61 16.82 4.08 3.25
N ILE A 62 17.14 5.35 3.48
CA ILE A 62 16.31 6.29 4.25
C ILE A 62 14.97 6.50 3.54
N PHE A 63 14.99 6.84 2.24
CA PHE A 63 13.78 7.07 1.46
C PHE A 63 12.87 5.85 1.48
N GLY A 64 13.42 4.66 1.20
CA GLY A 64 12.68 3.41 1.24
C GLY A 64 12.10 3.10 2.61
N SER A 65 12.86 3.32 3.67
CA SER A 65 12.40 3.11 5.05
C SER A 65 11.27 4.06 5.44
N VAL A 66 11.37 5.33 5.05
CA VAL A 66 10.31 6.32 5.26
C VAL A 66 9.06 5.96 4.47
N CYS A 67 9.20 5.60 3.19
CA CYS A 67 8.10 5.12 2.36
C CYS A 67 7.43 3.87 2.96
N LEU A 68 8.23 2.91 3.43
CA LEU A 68 7.74 1.70 4.09
C LEU A 68 6.95 2.05 5.36
N ALA A 69 7.50 2.88 6.24
CA ALA A 69 6.80 3.31 7.45
C ALA A 69 5.50 4.06 7.09
N ALA A 70 5.56 5.03 6.19
CA ALA A 70 4.40 5.78 5.73
C ALA A 70 3.33 4.86 5.14
N SER A 71 3.73 3.81 4.41
CA SER A 71 2.82 2.83 3.83
C SER A 71 1.98 2.11 4.89
N LEU A 72 2.51 1.92 6.11
CA LEU A 72 1.84 1.23 7.21
C LEU A 72 0.91 2.15 8.01
N PHE A 73 1.34 3.40 8.23
CA PHE A 73 0.61 4.33 9.11
C PHE A 73 -0.38 5.22 8.35
N LEU A 74 -0.04 5.67 7.14
CA LEU A 74 -0.84 6.67 6.43
C LEU A 74 -2.25 6.18 6.07
N PRO A 75 -2.48 4.93 5.62
CA PRO A 75 -3.84 4.43 5.38
C PRO A 75 -4.72 4.54 6.62
N GLY A 76 -4.16 4.23 7.80
CA GLY A 76 -4.86 4.32 9.08
C GLY A 76 -5.26 5.76 9.44
N VAL A 77 -4.36 6.72 9.20
CA VAL A 77 -4.64 8.15 9.40
C VAL A 77 -5.71 8.65 8.45
N LEU A 78 -5.64 8.28 7.17
CA LEU A 78 -6.61 8.65 6.15
C LEU A 78 -8.01 8.11 6.48
N THR A 79 -8.13 6.85 6.89
CA THR A 79 -9.43 6.30 7.29
C THR A 79 -10.00 7.01 8.51
N ARG A 80 -9.19 7.29 9.55
CA ARG A 80 -9.68 8.05 10.72
C ARG A 80 -10.21 9.43 10.33
N GLN A 81 -9.49 10.14 9.46
CA GLN A 81 -9.94 11.44 8.96
C GLN A 81 -11.21 11.33 8.11
N ALA A 82 -11.34 10.28 7.30
CA ALA A 82 -12.51 10.03 6.49
C ALA A 82 -13.75 9.72 7.37
N VAL A 83 -13.61 8.84 8.36
CA VAL A 83 -14.69 8.51 9.32
C VAL A 83 -15.13 9.74 10.11
N ALA A 84 -14.18 10.59 10.53
CA ALA A 84 -14.48 11.84 11.24
C ALA A 84 -15.32 12.81 10.41
N LYS A 85 -15.27 12.73 9.08
CA LYS A 85 -16.02 13.58 8.14
C LYS A 85 -17.28 12.90 7.59
N ALA A 86 -17.43 11.59 7.76
CA ALA A 86 -18.56 10.83 7.23
C ALA A 86 -19.86 11.16 7.99
N SER A 87 -20.96 11.33 7.27
CA SER A 87 -22.31 11.44 7.84
C SER A 87 -22.95 10.08 8.10
N ALA A 88 -22.63 9.08 7.28
CA ALA A 88 -23.01 7.68 7.43
C ALA A 88 -21.91 6.79 6.87
N ILE A 89 -21.82 5.56 7.38
CA ILE A 89 -20.91 4.51 6.89
C ILE A 89 -21.78 3.40 6.30
N ASP A 90 -22.01 3.47 4.99
CA ASP A 90 -22.67 2.43 4.22
C ASP A 90 -21.67 1.60 3.40
N ASP A 91 -22.15 0.55 2.74
CA ASP A 91 -21.32 -0.37 1.96
C ASP A 91 -20.59 0.33 0.81
N ALA A 92 -21.23 1.29 0.17
CA ALA A 92 -20.64 2.08 -0.91
C ALA A 92 -19.48 2.93 -0.39
N TRP A 93 -19.66 3.58 0.76
CA TRP A 93 -18.61 4.34 1.42
C TRP A 93 -17.43 3.45 1.81
N ILE A 94 -17.70 2.27 2.40
CA ILE A 94 -16.66 1.30 2.79
C ILE A 94 -15.87 0.85 1.57
N ALA A 95 -16.55 0.44 0.50
CA ALA A 95 -15.93 -0.02 -0.74
C ALA A 95 -14.99 1.04 -1.32
N GLN A 96 -15.47 2.30 -1.43
CA GLN A 96 -14.68 3.40 -1.98
C GLN A 96 -13.45 3.73 -1.11
N HIS A 97 -13.61 3.79 0.21
CA HIS A 97 -12.53 4.17 1.12
C HIS A 97 -11.51 3.05 1.31
N LEU A 98 -11.96 1.80 1.33
CA LEU A 98 -11.06 0.65 1.36
C LEU A 98 -10.14 0.64 0.15
N VAL A 99 -10.68 0.89 -1.05
CA VAL A 99 -9.89 0.94 -2.28
C VAL A 99 -8.86 2.06 -2.22
N SER A 100 -9.29 3.29 -1.94
CA SER A 100 -8.40 4.46 -1.96
C SER A 100 -7.28 4.36 -0.93
N THR A 101 -7.59 4.01 0.33
CA THR A 101 -6.59 3.90 1.39
C THR A 101 -5.62 2.75 1.18
N SER A 102 -6.09 1.62 0.64
CA SER A 102 -5.21 0.49 0.30
C SER A 102 -4.27 0.82 -0.85
N ILE A 103 -4.76 1.49 -1.91
CA ILE A 103 -3.92 1.94 -3.03
C ILE A 103 -2.80 2.86 -2.55
N VAL A 104 -3.11 3.82 -1.67
CA VAL A 104 -2.08 4.70 -1.09
C VAL A 104 -1.03 3.90 -0.33
N GLY A 105 -1.46 2.93 0.48
CA GLY A 105 -0.57 2.03 1.22
C GLY A 105 0.31 1.16 0.31
N PHE A 106 -0.21 0.67 -0.82
CA PHE A 106 0.57 -0.11 -1.77
C PHE A 106 1.53 0.77 -2.58
N ALA A 107 1.08 1.94 -3.03
CA ALA A 107 1.89 2.86 -3.84
C ALA A 107 3.11 3.39 -3.08
N LEU A 108 2.95 3.70 -1.78
CA LEU A 108 4.09 4.11 -0.95
C LEU A 108 5.13 3.00 -0.80
N ALA A 109 4.69 1.76 -0.53
CA ALA A 109 5.61 0.63 -0.41
C ALA A 109 6.29 0.31 -1.76
N GLU A 110 5.53 0.26 -2.85
CA GLU A 110 6.04 0.02 -4.20
C GLU A 110 7.06 1.10 -4.60
N GLY A 111 6.72 2.38 -4.43
CA GLY A 111 7.62 3.50 -4.75
C GLY A 111 8.93 3.44 -3.96
N GLY A 112 8.86 3.14 -2.66
CA GLY A 112 10.05 2.93 -1.84
C GLY A 112 10.90 1.74 -2.30
N GLY A 113 10.25 0.64 -2.71
CA GLY A 113 10.91 -0.54 -3.23
C GLY A 113 11.58 -0.33 -4.58
N LEU A 114 10.85 0.24 -5.56
CA LEU A 114 11.36 0.54 -6.90
C LEU A 114 12.54 1.49 -6.84
N MET A 115 12.44 2.54 -6.03
CA MET A 115 13.54 3.49 -5.85
C MET A 115 14.79 2.81 -5.28
N ASN A 116 14.62 1.90 -4.32
CA ASN A 116 15.76 1.13 -3.79
C ASN A 116 16.36 0.18 -4.83
N LEU A 117 15.55 -0.43 -5.71
CA LEU A 117 16.10 -1.22 -6.82
C LEU A 117 16.90 -0.34 -7.80
N VAL A 118 16.48 0.91 -8.04
CA VAL A 118 17.27 1.88 -8.82
C VAL A 118 18.59 2.19 -8.12
N PHE A 119 18.58 2.47 -6.81
CA PHE A 119 19.83 2.70 -6.07
C PHE A 119 20.74 1.48 -6.05
N TRP A 120 20.17 0.28 -5.96
CA TRP A 120 20.94 -0.96 -6.07
C TRP A 120 21.60 -1.09 -7.43
N LEU A 121 20.87 -0.80 -8.52
CA LEU A 121 21.41 -0.81 -9.88
C LEU A 121 22.59 0.15 -10.03
N LEU A 122 22.51 1.35 -9.43
CA LEU A 122 23.52 2.39 -9.56
C LEU A 122 24.76 2.16 -8.70
N THR A 123 24.59 1.52 -7.54
CA THR A 123 25.65 1.47 -6.50
C THR A 123 26.13 0.07 -6.18
N GLY A 124 25.39 -0.99 -6.55
CA GLY A 124 25.68 -2.37 -6.14
C GLY A 124 25.46 -2.66 -4.64
N ALA A 125 25.05 -1.66 -3.84
CA ALA A 125 24.94 -1.80 -2.39
C ALA A 125 23.76 -2.70 -1.97
N LEU A 126 24.05 -3.77 -1.20
CA LEU A 126 23.07 -4.78 -0.78
C LEU A 126 22.01 -4.28 0.21
N VAL A 127 22.21 -3.13 0.85
CA VAL A 127 21.19 -2.54 1.73
C VAL A 127 19.90 -2.22 0.97
N ASN A 128 20.03 -1.74 -0.27
CA ASN A 128 18.90 -1.32 -1.07
C ASN A 128 17.99 -2.48 -1.51
N PRO A 129 18.47 -3.62 -2.06
CA PRO A 129 17.59 -4.74 -2.38
C PRO A 129 16.96 -5.37 -1.12
N ILE A 130 17.61 -5.29 0.05
CA ILE A 130 16.99 -5.71 1.32
C ILE A 130 15.77 -4.84 1.64
N ILE A 131 15.90 -3.51 1.53
CA ILE A 131 14.77 -2.59 1.74
C ILE A 131 13.68 -2.79 0.68
N ALA A 132 14.05 -3.00 -0.59
CA ALA A 132 13.08 -3.32 -1.63
C ALA A 132 12.32 -4.62 -1.35
N GLY A 133 13.01 -5.66 -0.85
CA GLY A 133 12.40 -6.90 -0.39
C GLY A 133 11.44 -6.69 0.78
N ALA A 134 11.80 -5.84 1.74
CA ALA A 134 10.92 -5.48 2.85
C ALA A 134 9.65 -4.75 2.37
N CYS A 135 9.78 -3.85 1.40
CA CYS A 135 8.65 -3.20 0.75
C CYS A 135 7.73 -4.21 0.03
N LEU A 136 8.31 -5.12 -0.76
CA LEU A 136 7.55 -6.19 -1.43
C LEU A 136 6.81 -7.06 -0.41
N PHE A 137 7.50 -7.48 0.64
CA PHE A 137 6.90 -8.25 1.73
C PHE A 137 5.74 -7.48 2.37
N ALA A 138 5.87 -6.17 2.58
CA ALA A 138 4.79 -5.36 3.14
C ALA A 138 3.56 -5.28 2.22
N ILE A 139 3.74 -5.30 0.88
CA ILE A 139 2.61 -5.38 -0.06
C ILE A 139 1.91 -6.74 0.09
N ILE A 140 2.68 -7.84 0.03
CA ILE A 140 2.16 -9.22 0.10
C ILE A 140 1.50 -9.50 1.47
N ALA A 141 2.10 -9.08 2.57
CA ALA A 141 1.57 -9.27 3.93
C ALA A 141 0.23 -8.53 4.16
N ARG A 142 -0.07 -7.55 3.31
CA ARG A 142 -1.34 -6.81 3.30
C ARG A 142 -2.26 -7.25 2.18
N PHE A 143 -2.07 -8.45 1.64
CA PHE A 143 -2.93 -8.99 0.61
C PHE A 143 -4.41 -8.90 1.02
N PRO A 144 -5.28 -8.34 0.16
CA PRO A 144 -6.69 -8.11 0.50
C PRO A 144 -7.46 -9.42 0.56
N THR A 145 -7.96 -9.76 1.74
CA THR A 145 -8.79 -10.95 2.02
C THR A 145 -10.13 -10.55 2.64
N GLN A 146 -11.11 -11.47 2.59
CA GLN A 146 -12.43 -11.24 3.20
C GLN A 146 -12.33 -10.92 4.69
N GLY A 147 -11.50 -11.65 5.43
CA GLY A 147 -11.30 -11.37 6.86
C GLY A 147 -10.72 -9.97 7.15
N ARG A 148 -9.91 -9.41 6.24
CA ARG A 148 -9.42 -8.02 6.35
C ARG A 148 -10.50 -7.01 6.03
N LEU A 149 -11.37 -7.29 5.07
CA LEU A 149 -12.56 -6.47 4.79
C LEU A 149 -13.49 -6.42 6.00
N ASP A 150 -13.78 -7.57 6.62
CA ASP A 150 -14.63 -7.65 7.81
C ASP A 150 -14.01 -6.93 9.02
N ALA A 151 -12.69 -7.07 9.20
CA ALA A 151 -11.97 -6.31 10.22
C ALA A 151 -12.00 -4.80 9.95
N TYR A 152 -11.85 -4.39 8.69
CA TYR A 152 -11.90 -2.98 8.30
C TYR A 152 -13.29 -2.37 8.51
N ARG A 153 -14.36 -3.09 8.15
CA ARG A 153 -15.75 -2.68 8.40
C ARG A 153 -16.00 -2.42 9.88
N ARG A 154 -15.69 -3.41 10.74
CA ARG A 154 -15.85 -3.27 12.19
C ARG A 154 -15.06 -2.10 12.75
N TRP A 155 -13.82 -1.93 12.30
CA TRP A 155 -12.99 -0.80 12.71
C TRP A 155 -13.60 0.56 12.33
N CYS A 156 -14.16 0.69 11.13
CA CYS A 156 -14.86 1.91 10.71
C CYS A 156 -16.12 2.19 11.54
N GLU A 157 -16.92 1.15 11.80
CA GLU A 157 -18.13 1.25 12.63
C GLU A 157 -17.80 1.67 14.08
N GLU A 158 -16.77 1.06 14.69
CA GLU A 158 -16.28 1.42 16.02
C GLU A 158 -15.79 2.87 16.09
N LEU A 159 -15.00 3.31 15.10
CA LEU A 159 -14.54 4.70 15.01
C LEU A 159 -15.70 5.68 14.88
N HIS A 160 -16.76 5.33 14.15
CA HIS A 160 -17.93 6.17 13.98
C HIS A 160 -18.80 6.23 15.24
N ALA A 161 -18.97 5.10 15.93
CA ALA A 161 -19.68 5.04 17.20
C ALA A 161 -18.96 5.87 18.29
N ASN A 162 -17.64 5.75 18.40
CA ASN A 162 -16.84 6.49 19.38
C ASN A 162 -16.87 8.01 19.16
N ARG A 163 -17.11 8.47 17.92
CA ARG A 163 -17.32 9.90 17.63
C ARG A 163 -18.63 10.43 18.24
N ALA A 164 -19.66 9.59 18.38
CA ALA A 164 -20.98 10.00 18.85
C ALA A 164 -21.05 10.13 20.39
N THR A 165 -20.13 9.51 21.12
CA THR A 165 -20.01 9.63 22.59
C THR A 165 -18.97 10.70 22.95
N PRO A 166 -19.38 11.92 23.36
CA PRO A 166 -18.44 12.90 23.90
C PRO A 166 -17.82 12.34 25.20
N LEU A 167 -16.49 12.40 25.30
CA LEU A 167 -15.77 12.11 26.54
C LEU A 167 -16.18 13.17 27.58
N HIS A 168 -16.97 12.76 28.57
CA HIS A 168 -17.35 13.57 29.73
C HIS A 168 -16.23 13.63 30.76
#